data_AF-A0A6C2TWY3-F1
#
_entry.id   AF-A0A6C2TWY3-F1
#
_cell.length_a   1.000
_cell.length_b   1.000
_cell.length_c   1.000
_cell.angle_alpha   90.00
_cell.angle_beta   90.00
_cell.angle_gamma   90.00
#
_symmetry.space_group_name_H-M   'P 1'
#
loop_
_entity.id
_entity.type
_entity.pdbx_description
1 polymer ?
#
loop_
_entity_poly.entity_id
_entity_poly.type
_entity_poly.pdbx_seq_one_letter_code
_entity_poly.pdbx_strand_id
1 'polypeptide(L)'
;MLKTLIGIFFSVGLAVGSPVKLEYAPAPADNPLKGLVPYVGQGKGLFPHSMEFSYLPLSSVVVGEKEYDWSRLEKLLNDVASRGHQTVFRFYSEYPNGAPGVPQYLLDQGLIQHEWKQGAKTQLTPDYSNGNLRKCIIDFIAELGAHYDGDPRIGFITAGLLGKWGEWHNYPQNEWWADKELQAEVISAYEAAFKTTPILLRYPAGVADAHQVSNVDSKLGYHDDSFAWSTLSTGTDGKPWHFMPQMKRAGALDKWKRFPSVAKSARRPGGRCSMPAPPTHAFRIFPRAWSKRTLPG
;
A
#
# COMPACT_ATOMS: atom_id res chain seq x y z
N MET A 1 -22.73 -74.60 -2.53
CA MET A 1 -23.11 -73.20 -2.26
C MET A 1 -21.86 -72.44 -1.83
N LEU A 2 -21.31 -71.59 -2.69
CA LEU A 2 -20.31 -70.58 -2.28
C LEU A 2 -20.52 -69.37 -3.19
N LYS A 3 -20.97 -68.26 -2.60
CA LYS A 3 -21.19 -66.97 -3.26
C LYS A 3 -19.83 -66.26 -3.32
N THR A 4 -19.39 -65.86 -4.51
CA THR A 4 -18.21 -64.99 -4.66
C THR A 4 -18.67 -63.61 -5.14
N LEU A 5 -18.38 -62.60 -4.31
CA LEU A 5 -18.69 -61.18 -4.52
C LEU A 5 -18.05 -60.62 -5.79
N ILE A 6 -18.81 -59.82 -6.53
CA ILE A 6 -18.31 -58.92 -7.57
C ILE A 6 -17.90 -57.61 -6.88
N GLY A 7 -16.60 -57.33 -6.82
CA GLY A 7 -16.07 -56.04 -6.41
C GLY A 7 -16.00 -55.10 -7.61
N ILE A 8 -16.78 -54.01 -7.59
CA ILE A 8 -16.70 -52.92 -8.56
C ILE A 8 -15.61 -51.95 -8.10
N PHE A 9 -14.51 -51.86 -8.84
CA PHE A 9 -13.49 -50.82 -8.65
C PHE A 9 -13.93 -49.54 -9.35
N PHE A 10 -14.18 -48.48 -8.57
CA PHE A 10 -14.29 -47.11 -9.09
C PHE A 10 -12.89 -46.51 -9.22
N SER A 11 -12.40 -46.38 -10.44
CA SER A 11 -11.21 -45.57 -10.75
C SER A 11 -11.60 -44.09 -10.80
N VAL A 12 -11.22 -43.32 -9.78
CA VAL A 12 -11.32 -41.86 -9.78
C VAL A 12 -10.17 -41.32 -10.65
N GLY A 13 -10.49 -40.92 -11.89
CA GLY A 13 -9.55 -40.19 -12.74
C GLY A 13 -9.36 -38.78 -12.22
N LEU A 14 -8.17 -38.48 -11.70
CA LEU A 14 -7.72 -37.11 -11.46
C LEU A 14 -7.57 -36.40 -12.81
N ALA A 15 -8.52 -35.53 -13.15
CA ALA A 15 -8.39 -34.63 -14.28
C ALA A 15 -7.27 -33.61 -13.97
N VAL A 16 -6.06 -33.89 -14.44
CA VAL A 16 -4.97 -32.92 -14.46
C VAL A 16 -5.31 -31.88 -15.53
N GLY A 17 -5.84 -30.72 -15.11
CA GLY A 17 -6.10 -29.60 -16.00
C GLY A 17 -4.81 -29.20 -16.71
N SER A 18 -4.80 -29.30 -18.04
CA SER A 18 -3.66 -28.85 -18.85
C SER A 18 -3.48 -27.34 -18.67
N PRO A 19 -2.24 -26.84 -18.59
CA PRO A 19 -1.98 -25.41 -18.45
C PRO A 19 -2.57 -24.66 -19.65
N VAL A 20 -3.52 -23.76 -19.37
CA VAL A 20 -4.09 -22.88 -20.37
C VAL A 20 -3.02 -21.87 -20.78
N LYS A 21 -2.59 -21.94 -22.04
CA LYS A 21 -1.72 -20.94 -22.63
C LYS A 21 -2.54 -19.67 -22.84
N LEU A 22 -2.40 -18.71 -21.93
CA LEU A 22 -3.00 -17.39 -22.11
C LEU A 22 -2.31 -16.71 -23.29
N GLU A 23 -3.07 -16.43 -24.35
CA GLU A 23 -2.57 -15.56 -25.41
C GLU A 23 -2.38 -14.16 -24.84
N TYR A 24 -1.19 -13.60 -25.08
CA TYR A 24 -0.90 -12.23 -24.72
C TYR A 24 -1.77 -11.31 -25.58
N ALA A 25 -2.81 -10.74 -24.98
CA ALA A 25 -3.48 -9.56 -25.50
C ALA A 25 -2.93 -8.33 -24.75
N PRO A 26 -2.59 -7.24 -25.45
CA PRO A 26 -2.32 -5.96 -24.79
C PRO A 26 -3.55 -5.61 -23.94
N ALA A 27 -3.37 -5.51 -22.62
CA ALA A 27 -4.36 -4.80 -21.82
C ALA A 27 -4.38 -3.35 -22.35
N PRO A 28 -5.56 -2.71 -22.48
CA PRO A 28 -5.62 -1.28 -22.76
C PRO A 28 -4.68 -0.57 -21.77
N ALA A 29 -3.74 0.24 -22.24
CA ALA A 29 -2.77 0.88 -21.34
C ALA A 29 -3.43 1.96 -20.45
N ASP A 30 -4.65 2.30 -20.84
CA ASP A 30 -5.72 3.05 -20.19
C ASP A 30 -6.65 2.16 -19.33
N ASN A 31 -6.31 0.89 -19.08
CA ASN A 31 -7.09 0.03 -18.18
C ASN A 31 -7.12 0.69 -16.80
N PRO A 32 -8.27 1.24 -16.40
CA PRO A 32 -8.34 2.04 -15.20
C PRO A 32 -7.91 1.19 -14.02
N LEU A 33 -7.08 1.78 -13.16
CA LEU A 33 -6.57 1.13 -11.96
C LEU A 33 -5.70 -0.10 -12.23
N LYS A 34 -5.03 -0.18 -13.40
CA LYS A 34 -3.97 -1.16 -13.68
C LYS A 34 -2.76 -0.52 -14.35
N GLY A 35 -1.62 -1.20 -14.23
CA GLY A 35 -0.37 -0.78 -14.89
C GLY A 35 0.55 0.04 -14.00
N LEU A 36 1.44 0.79 -14.66
CA LEU A 36 2.52 1.53 -14.04
C LEU A 36 2.07 2.92 -13.61
N VAL A 37 2.46 3.35 -12.41
CA VAL A 37 2.10 4.63 -11.80
C VAL A 37 3.39 5.45 -11.67
N PRO A 38 3.57 6.57 -12.36
CA PRO A 38 4.71 7.44 -12.09
C PRO A 38 4.44 8.29 -10.84
N TYR A 39 5.47 8.96 -10.32
CA TYR A 39 5.21 10.10 -9.45
C TYR A 39 4.48 11.19 -10.22
N VAL A 40 3.73 12.02 -9.49
CA VAL A 40 2.96 13.12 -10.08
C VAL A 40 3.81 13.95 -11.04
N GLY A 41 3.31 14.11 -12.27
CA GLY A 41 3.95 14.86 -13.35
C GLY A 41 5.19 14.21 -14.00
N GLN A 42 5.67 13.06 -13.50
CA GLN A 42 6.91 12.44 -13.97
C GLN A 42 6.73 11.37 -15.05
N GLY A 43 5.49 11.01 -15.40
CA GLY A 43 5.22 9.93 -16.37
C GLY A 43 5.24 10.35 -17.84
N LYS A 44 5.20 11.66 -18.13
CA LYS A 44 5.02 12.18 -19.49
C LYS A 44 6.16 11.71 -20.41
N GLY A 45 5.80 11.01 -21.49
CA GLY A 45 6.76 10.51 -22.48
C GLY A 45 7.60 9.31 -22.02
N LEU A 46 7.37 8.76 -20.82
CA LEU A 46 8.06 7.56 -20.35
C LEU A 46 7.30 6.29 -20.74
N PHE A 47 6.03 6.18 -20.31
CA PHE A 47 5.17 5.03 -20.59
C PHE A 47 3.70 5.45 -20.46
N PRO A 48 2.77 4.76 -21.15
CA PRO A 48 1.34 4.97 -20.94
C PRO A 48 0.94 4.64 -19.49
N HIS A 49 0.16 5.51 -18.86
CA HIS A 49 -0.33 5.34 -17.50
C HIS A 49 -1.69 6.02 -17.33
N SER A 50 -2.44 5.59 -16.33
CA SER A 50 -3.74 6.18 -15.98
C SER A 50 -3.82 6.62 -14.51
N MET A 51 -2.69 6.55 -13.79
CA MET A 51 -2.60 6.93 -12.38
C MET A 51 -1.28 7.61 -12.09
N GLU A 52 -1.24 8.43 -11.04
CA GLU A 52 -0.03 9.10 -10.54
C GLU A 52 0.07 8.99 -9.02
N PHE A 53 1.29 8.85 -8.48
CA PHE A 53 1.55 8.66 -7.06
C PHE A 53 2.11 9.91 -6.37
N SER A 54 1.61 10.25 -5.18
CA SER A 54 2.17 11.32 -4.34
C SER A 54 2.21 10.98 -2.85
N TYR A 55 3.15 11.61 -2.14
CA TYR A 55 3.21 11.62 -0.68
C TYR A 55 2.68 12.96 -0.16
N LEU A 56 1.97 12.94 0.95
CA LEU A 56 1.50 14.11 1.68
C LEU A 56 1.85 13.94 3.16
N PRO A 57 2.43 14.95 3.84
CA PRO A 57 2.54 14.88 5.29
C PRO A 57 1.15 15.05 5.92
N LEU A 58 0.88 14.37 7.04
CA LEU A 58 -0.36 14.56 7.79
C LEU A 58 -0.56 16.04 8.19
N SER A 59 0.53 16.73 8.53
CA SER A 59 0.59 18.17 8.83
C SER A 59 0.17 19.09 7.69
N SER A 60 0.04 18.58 6.46
CA SER A 60 -0.47 19.39 5.35
C SER A 60 -1.99 19.49 5.27
N VAL A 61 -2.69 18.75 6.12
CA VAL A 61 -4.16 18.74 6.15
C VAL A 61 -4.67 18.99 7.56
N VAL A 62 -4.14 18.29 8.57
CA VAL A 62 -4.62 18.49 9.94
C VAL A 62 -3.95 19.73 10.52
N VAL A 63 -4.74 20.79 10.72
CA VAL A 63 -4.26 22.11 11.19
C VAL A 63 -4.58 22.36 12.67
N GLY A 64 -5.51 21.59 13.24
CA GLY A 64 -5.91 21.64 14.64
C GLY A 64 -6.61 20.35 15.06
N GLU A 65 -7.06 20.28 16.30
CA GLU A 65 -7.84 19.13 16.76
C GLU A 65 -9.18 19.05 16.01
N LYS A 66 -9.34 18.02 15.16
CA LYS A 66 -10.50 17.85 14.27
C LYS A 66 -10.72 19.03 13.31
N GLU A 67 -9.66 19.76 12.99
CA GLU A 67 -9.67 20.84 12.01
C GLU A 67 -8.80 20.47 10.81
N TYR A 68 -9.37 20.58 9.61
CA TYR A 68 -8.76 20.05 8.38
C TYR A 68 -8.79 21.10 7.26
N ASP A 69 -7.62 21.37 6.68
CA ASP A 69 -7.47 22.10 5.42
C ASP A 69 -7.20 21.12 4.27
N TRP A 70 -8.24 20.88 3.48
CA TRP A 70 -8.19 19.96 2.34
C TRP A 70 -7.55 20.56 1.08
N SER A 71 -7.19 21.85 1.08
CA SER A 71 -6.74 22.59 -0.10
C SER A 71 -5.59 21.91 -0.85
N ARG A 72 -4.61 21.36 -0.12
CA ARG A 72 -3.47 20.67 -0.72
C ARG A 72 -3.86 19.35 -1.40
N LEU A 73 -4.74 18.57 -0.77
CA LEU A 73 -5.24 17.33 -1.34
C LEU A 73 -6.10 17.64 -2.57
N GLU A 74 -7.02 18.61 -2.47
CA GLU A 74 -7.86 19.06 -3.60
C GLU A 74 -7.02 19.52 -4.79
N LYS A 75 -5.99 20.32 -4.55
CA LYS A 75 -5.07 20.76 -5.60
C LYS A 75 -4.36 19.58 -6.27
N LEU A 76 -3.91 18.59 -5.50
CA LEU A 76 -3.30 17.37 -6.02
C LEU A 76 -4.29 16.58 -6.88
N LEU A 77 -5.49 16.31 -6.35
CA LEU A 77 -6.51 15.52 -7.04
C LEU A 77 -6.96 16.19 -8.34
N ASN A 78 -7.17 17.50 -8.34
CA ASN A 78 -7.55 18.26 -9.53
C ASN A 78 -6.43 18.32 -10.56
N ASP A 79 -5.18 18.49 -10.13
CA ASP A 79 -4.02 18.49 -11.03
C ASP A 79 -3.88 17.14 -11.75
N VAL A 80 -3.93 16.02 -11.02
CA VAL A 80 -3.86 14.68 -11.61
C VAL A 80 -5.07 14.38 -12.49
N ALA A 81 -6.28 14.76 -12.05
CA ALA A 81 -7.51 14.58 -12.82
C ALA A 81 -7.50 15.39 -14.13
N SER A 82 -6.90 16.59 -14.15
CA SER A 82 -6.77 17.42 -15.36
C SER A 82 -5.95 16.74 -16.47
N ARG A 83 -5.12 15.75 -16.11
CA ARG A 83 -4.38 14.89 -17.05
C ARG A 83 -5.12 13.60 -17.41
N GLY A 84 -6.36 13.43 -16.94
CA GLY A 84 -7.19 12.24 -17.17
C GLY A 84 -6.83 11.03 -16.29
N HIS A 85 -5.96 11.22 -15.29
CA HIS A 85 -5.44 10.18 -14.42
C HIS A 85 -6.15 10.15 -13.05
N GLN A 86 -6.00 9.04 -12.33
CA GLN A 86 -6.43 8.91 -10.94
C GLN A 86 -5.23 8.97 -9.98
N THR A 87 -5.42 9.57 -8.82
CA THR A 87 -4.35 9.73 -7.83
C THR A 87 -4.23 8.47 -6.97
N VAL A 88 -3.00 8.03 -6.75
CA VAL A 88 -2.61 7.17 -5.64
C VAL A 88 -1.86 8.02 -4.64
N PHE A 89 -2.25 8.03 -3.38
CA PHE A 89 -1.52 8.84 -2.40
C PHE A 89 -1.28 8.13 -1.07
N ARG A 90 -0.30 8.66 -0.34
CA ARG A 90 0.05 8.27 1.02
C ARG A 90 0.13 9.50 1.90
N PHE A 91 -0.67 9.53 2.97
CA PHE A 91 -0.36 10.38 4.11
C PHE A 91 0.72 9.72 4.98
N TYR A 92 1.69 10.50 5.45
CA TYR A 92 2.75 10.04 6.34
C TYR A 92 2.88 10.91 7.59
N SER A 93 3.31 10.30 8.69
CA SER A 93 3.65 11.00 9.94
C SER A 93 5.16 11.25 10.08
N GLU A 94 5.98 10.43 9.43
CA GLU A 94 7.44 10.58 9.40
C GLU A 94 8.01 10.35 8.00
N TYR A 95 8.94 11.22 7.58
CA TYR A 95 9.58 11.20 6.26
C TYR A 95 11.04 11.66 6.40
N PRO A 96 11.96 11.24 5.51
CA PRO A 96 13.35 11.57 5.69
C PRO A 96 13.61 13.06 5.49
N ASN A 97 14.71 13.53 6.07
CA ASN A 97 15.22 14.91 6.03
C ASN A 97 14.55 15.89 7.02
N GLY A 98 13.95 15.38 8.10
CA GLY A 98 13.60 16.19 9.28
C GLY A 98 12.43 17.17 9.12
N ALA A 99 11.67 17.12 8.02
CA ALA A 99 10.40 17.84 7.93
C ALA A 99 9.34 17.09 8.77
N PRO A 100 8.70 17.73 9.77
CA PRO A 100 7.71 17.05 10.61
C PRO A 100 6.50 16.67 9.76
N GLY A 101 6.21 15.37 9.71
CA GLY A 101 4.99 14.86 9.08
C GLY A 101 3.77 15.00 9.99
N VAL A 102 3.97 15.13 11.30
CA VAL A 102 2.90 15.32 12.29
C VAL A 102 2.44 16.78 12.38
N PRO A 103 1.14 17.03 12.64
CA PRO A 103 0.59 18.38 12.81
C PRO A 103 1.27 19.21 13.90
N GLN A 104 1.41 20.52 13.65
CA GLN A 104 2.08 21.43 14.57
C GLN A 104 1.38 21.50 15.95
N TYR A 105 0.05 21.50 15.98
CA TYR A 105 -0.70 21.59 17.25
C TYR A 105 -0.38 20.42 18.22
N LEU A 106 -0.01 19.24 17.71
CA LEU A 106 0.41 18.13 18.55
C LEU A 106 1.79 18.37 19.16
N LEU A 107 2.71 18.96 18.39
CA LEU A 107 4.04 19.35 18.88
C LEU A 107 3.91 20.41 19.97
N ASP A 108 3.03 21.39 19.77
CA ASP A 108 2.76 22.44 20.75
C ASP A 108 2.13 21.88 22.05
N GLN A 109 1.40 20.76 21.94
CA GLN A 109 0.87 19.99 23.07
C GLN A 109 1.88 19.01 23.69
N GLY A 110 3.14 19.03 23.25
CA GLY A 110 4.20 18.21 23.82
C GLY A 110 4.36 16.81 23.22
N LEU A 111 3.86 16.56 21.99
CA LEU A 111 4.18 15.34 21.27
C LEU A 111 5.70 15.24 21.07
N ILE A 112 6.28 14.16 21.59
CA ILE A 112 7.70 13.84 21.43
C ILE A 112 7.94 13.30 20.02
N GLN A 113 9.00 13.77 19.38
CA GLN A 113 9.60 13.14 18.20
C GLN A 113 11.01 12.70 18.53
N HIS A 114 11.27 11.41 18.37
CA HIS A 114 12.59 10.84 18.53
C HIS A 114 13.45 11.14 17.30
N GLU A 115 14.47 11.98 17.46
CA GLU A 115 15.43 12.26 16.40
C GLU A 115 16.49 11.15 16.33
N TRP A 116 16.78 10.69 15.11
CA TRP A 116 17.88 9.77 14.84
C TRP A 116 18.45 9.96 13.43
N LYS A 117 19.63 9.39 13.18
CA LYS A 117 20.33 9.50 11.89
C LYS A 117 20.29 8.19 11.10
N GLN A 118 19.98 8.29 9.81
CA GLN A 118 20.17 7.23 8.83
C GLN A 118 21.14 7.72 7.75
N GLY A 119 22.43 7.46 7.96
CA GLY A 119 23.49 8.10 7.18
C GLY A 119 23.46 9.61 7.37
N ALA A 120 23.48 10.38 6.27
CA ALA A 120 23.40 11.84 6.32
C ALA A 120 21.98 12.39 6.55
N LYS A 121 20.95 11.53 6.64
CA LYS A 121 19.55 11.97 6.75
C LYS A 121 19.07 11.93 8.19
N THR A 122 18.50 13.03 8.65
CA THR A 122 17.74 13.10 9.90
C THR A 122 16.36 12.46 9.71
N GLN A 123 15.96 11.66 10.68
CA GLN A 123 14.62 11.09 10.80
C GLN A 123 13.99 11.61 12.09
N LEU A 124 12.67 11.78 12.07
CA LEU A 124 11.88 12.20 13.23
C LEU A 124 10.74 11.19 13.38
N THR A 125 10.89 10.28 14.35
CA THR A 125 9.88 9.24 14.61
C THR A 125 8.98 9.73 15.75
N PRO A 126 7.68 9.94 15.52
CA PRO A 126 6.80 10.40 16.58
C PRO A 126 6.58 9.29 17.62
N ASP A 127 6.37 9.69 18.87
CA ASP A 127 6.01 8.75 19.94
C ASP A 127 4.61 8.19 19.70
N TYR A 128 4.54 6.97 19.16
CA TYR A 128 3.29 6.26 18.90
C TYR A 128 2.55 5.81 20.17
N SER A 129 3.12 5.96 21.37
CA SER A 129 2.39 5.76 22.64
C SER A 129 1.57 6.98 23.05
N ASN A 130 1.81 8.15 22.44
CA ASN A 130 1.10 9.38 22.78
C ASN A 130 -0.39 9.30 22.39
N GLY A 131 -1.28 9.44 23.37
CA GLY A 131 -2.73 9.34 23.18
C GLY A 131 -3.31 10.39 22.23
N ASN A 132 -2.78 11.61 22.21
CA ASN A 132 -3.25 12.67 21.31
C ASN A 132 -2.89 12.36 19.85
N LEU A 133 -1.69 11.81 19.60
CA LEU A 133 -1.32 11.34 18.26
C LEU A 133 -2.22 10.18 17.80
N ARG A 134 -2.46 9.18 18.65
CA ARG A 134 -3.37 8.06 18.31
C ARG A 134 -4.75 8.58 17.95
N LYS A 135 -5.33 9.42 18.81
CA LYS A 135 -6.63 10.05 18.55
C LYS A 135 -6.63 10.84 17.25
N CYS A 136 -5.61 11.66 16.99
CA CYS A 136 -5.47 12.41 15.74
C CYS A 136 -5.44 11.48 14.51
N ILE A 137 -4.71 10.37 14.55
CA ILE A 137 -4.63 9.42 13.45
C ILE A 137 -6.00 8.80 13.16
N ILE A 138 -6.71 8.34 14.20
CA ILE A 138 -8.02 7.69 14.04
C ILE A 138 -9.09 8.70 13.59
N ASP A 139 -9.15 9.88 14.20
CA ASP A 139 -10.07 10.96 13.82
C ASP A 139 -9.82 11.39 12.36
N PHE A 140 -8.56 11.53 11.95
CA PHE A 140 -8.21 11.87 10.57
C PHE A 140 -8.63 10.81 9.56
N ILE A 141 -8.44 9.51 9.86
CA ILE A 141 -8.88 8.44 8.96
C ILE A 141 -10.39 8.48 8.76
N ALA A 142 -11.15 8.69 9.85
CA ALA A 142 -12.60 8.82 9.79
C ALA A 142 -13.02 10.01 8.92
N GLU A 143 -12.42 11.18 9.13
CA GLU A 143 -12.72 12.38 8.35
C GLU A 143 -12.34 12.23 6.87
N LEU A 144 -11.15 11.66 6.59
CA LEU A 144 -10.70 11.39 5.23
C LEU A 144 -11.69 10.48 4.49
N GLY A 145 -12.21 9.44 5.16
CA GLY A 145 -13.23 8.57 4.56
C GLY A 145 -14.57 9.28 4.34
N ALA A 146 -15.02 10.10 5.29
CA ALA A 146 -16.26 10.88 5.16
C ALA A 146 -16.22 11.84 3.96
N HIS A 147 -15.04 12.42 3.67
CA HIS A 147 -14.86 13.35 2.55
C HIS A 147 -14.55 12.65 1.21
N TYR A 148 -13.81 11.54 1.21
CA TYR A 148 -13.15 11.03 0.00
C TYR A 148 -13.44 9.55 -0.34
N ASP A 149 -14.18 8.81 0.48
CA ASP A 149 -14.61 7.47 0.07
C ASP A 149 -15.52 7.56 -1.16
N GLY A 150 -15.14 6.86 -2.23
CA GLY A 150 -15.85 6.89 -3.50
C GLY A 150 -15.46 8.02 -4.46
N ASP A 151 -14.56 8.94 -4.09
CA ASP A 151 -14.10 10.01 -4.99
C ASP A 151 -13.48 9.40 -6.27
N PRO A 152 -13.98 9.75 -7.47
CA PRO A 152 -13.51 9.17 -8.73
C PRO A 152 -12.07 9.56 -9.08
N ARG A 153 -11.57 10.68 -8.55
CA ARG A 153 -10.19 11.17 -8.75
C ARG A 153 -9.18 10.29 -8.02
N ILE A 154 -9.62 9.46 -7.07
CA ILE A 154 -8.75 8.60 -6.27
C ILE A 154 -8.80 7.18 -6.82
N GLY A 155 -7.63 6.62 -7.13
CA GLY A 155 -7.48 5.23 -7.50
C GLY A 155 -7.29 4.33 -6.27
N PHE A 156 -6.29 4.66 -5.45
CA PHE A 156 -5.95 3.92 -4.24
C PHE A 156 -5.38 4.87 -3.17
N ILE A 157 -5.56 4.51 -1.91
CA ILE A 157 -4.86 5.18 -0.80
C ILE A 157 -3.95 4.14 -0.16
N THR A 158 -2.67 4.47 0.02
CA THR A 158 -1.77 3.60 0.80
C THR A 158 -1.82 4.06 2.25
N ALA A 159 -2.11 3.15 3.17
CA ALA A 159 -2.13 3.43 4.60
C ALA A 159 -0.69 3.70 5.06
N GLY A 160 -0.36 4.95 5.39
CA GLY A 160 1.02 5.37 5.66
C GLY A 160 1.21 6.18 6.94
N LEU A 161 0.19 6.29 7.78
CA LEU A 161 0.25 7.09 9.00
C LEU A 161 1.18 6.49 10.07
N LEU A 162 1.55 5.22 9.90
CA LEU A 162 2.46 4.50 10.78
C LEU A 162 3.80 4.21 10.10
N GLY A 163 4.86 4.53 10.82
CA GLY A 163 6.22 4.09 10.58
C GLY A 163 6.97 4.91 9.57
N LYS A 164 8.26 4.65 9.50
CA LYS A 164 9.21 5.29 8.62
C LYS A 164 8.69 5.32 7.18
N TRP A 165 8.55 6.53 6.62
CA TRP A 165 8.07 6.79 5.25
C TRP A 165 6.63 6.29 4.99
N GLY A 166 5.89 6.01 6.06
CA GLY A 166 4.61 5.32 6.02
C GLY A 166 4.69 3.89 5.50
N GLU A 167 5.84 3.22 5.68
CA GLU A 167 6.07 1.84 5.23
C GLU A 167 5.72 0.79 6.28
N TRP A 168 5.14 1.19 7.42
CA TRP A 168 4.78 0.29 8.52
C TRP A 168 5.97 -0.42 9.16
N HIS A 169 7.09 0.27 9.37
CA HIS A 169 8.19 -0.22 10.22
C HIS A 169 9.10 0.92 10.65
N ASN A 170 9.80 0.75 11.77
CA ASN A 170 10.80 1.73 12.24
C ASN A 170 12.24 1.24 12.20
N TYR A 171 12.51 0.08 11.60
CA TYR A 171 13.87 -0.45 11.47
C TYR A 171 14.89 0.62 11.01
N PRO A 172 16.02 0.79 11.72
CA PRO A 172 16.49 -0.03 12.84
C PRO A 172 15.90 0.31 14.22
N GLN A 173 15.18 1.42 14.37
CA GLN A 173 14.62 1.92 15.64
C GLN A 173 13.29 1.23 16.02
N ASN A 174 13.34 -0.09 16.17
CA ASN A 174 12.14 -0.90 16.44
C ASN A 174 11.51 -0.59 17.81
N GLU A 175 12.27 -0.03 18.75
CA GLU A 175 11.82 0.42 20.07
C GLU A 175 10.78 1.55 20.00
N TRP A 176 10.74 2.30 18.89
CA TRP A 176 9.76 3.37 18.65
C TRP A 176 8.68 2.95 17.65
N TRP A 177 8.53 1.65 17.40
CA TRP A 177 7.49 1.15 16.51
C TRP A 177 6.11 1.22 17.17
N ALA A 178 5.07 1.50 16.38
CA ALA A 178 3.68 1.43 16.84
C ALA A 178 3.35 0.04 17.37
N ASP A 179 2.73 -0.04 18.55
CA ASP A 179 2.29 -1.31 19.12
C ASP A 179 1.16 -1.96 18.30
N LYS A 180 0.87 -3.23 18.57
CA LYS A 180 -0.12 -3.98 17.79
C LYS A 180 -1.54 -3.46 18.00
N GLU A 181 -1.81 -2.88 19.16
CA GLU A 181 -3.06 -2.23 19.53
C GLU A 181 -3.33 -1.06 18.58
N LEU A 182 -2.40 -0.10 18.47
CA LEU A 182 -2.54 1.03 17.55
C LEU A 182 -2.61 0.57 16.09
N GLN A 183 -1.81 -0.43 15.69
CA GLN A 183 -1.89 -0.98 14.34
C GLN A 183 -3.29 -1.55 14.04
N ALA A 184 -3.89 -2.26 14.99
CA ALA A 184 -5.24 -2.81 14.86
C ALA A 184 -6.31 -1.72 14.76
N GLU A 185 -6.18 -0.68 15.59
CA GLU A 185 -7.06 0.51 15.55
C GLU A 185 -6.99 1.20 14.19
N VAL A 186 -5.79 1.42 13.64
CA VAL A 186 -5.59 2.04 12.33
C VAL A 186 -6.20 1.19 11.21
N ILE A 187 -5.98 -0.13 11.21
CA ILE A 187 -6.59 -1.02 10.21
C ILE A 187 -8.12 -0.94 10.30
N SER A 188 -8.66 -1.04 11.51
CA SER A 188 -10.11 -1.00 11.76
C SER A 188 -10.71 0.34 11.33
N ALA A 189 -10.03 1.46 11.60
CA ALA A 189 -10.46 2.78 11.17
C ALA A 189 -10.53 2.90 9.65
N TYR A 190 -9.53 2.41 8.92
CA TYR A 190 -9.57 2.40 7.45
C TYR A 190 -10.70 1.53 6.91
N GLU A 191 -10.91 0.33 7.47
CA GLU A 191 -12.02 -0.54 7.07
C GLU A 191 -13.40 0.07 7.39
N ALA A 192 -13.50 0.83 8.47
CA ALA A 192 -14.71 1.55 8.86
C ALA A 192 -15.00 2.71 7.89
N ALA A 193 -13.98 3.50 7.58
CA ALA A 193 -14.11 4.75 6.85
C ALA A 193 -14.21 4.58 5.32
N PHE A 194 -13.63 3.51 4.75
CA PHE A 194 -13.59 3.31 3.29
C PHE A 194 -14.29 2.03 2.86
N LYS A 195 -15.42 2.19 2.16
CA LYS A 195 -16.20 1.08 1.57
C LYS A 195 -15.99 0.96 0.07
N THR A 196 -15.57 2.05 -0.59
CA THR A 196 -15.52 2.18 -2.05
C THR A 196 -14.10 2.41 -2.57
N THR A 197 -13.34 3.29 -1.92
CA THR A 197 -11.96 3.61 -2.27
C THR A 197 -11.04 2.57 -1.65
N PRO A 198 -10.25 1.81 -2.44
CA PRO A 198 -9.44 0.76 -1.84
C PRO A 198 -8.22 1.31 -1.11
N ILE A 199 -8.00 0.78 0.09
CA ILE A 199 -6.86 1.07 0.95
C ILE A 199 -5.83 -0.04 0.81
N LEU A 200 -4.54 0.30 0.81
CA LEU A 200 -3.44 -0.64 0.63
C LEU A 200 -2.42 -0.56 1.78
N LEU A 201 -2.10 -1.70 2.38
CA LEU A 201 -1.07 -1.84 3.39
C LEU A 201 0.27 -2.25 2.78
N ARG A 202 1.38 -1.78 3.35
CA ARG A 202 2.72 -2.18 2.90
C ARG A 202 3.01 -3.66 3.18
N TYR A 203 2.96 -4.07 4.45
CA TYR A 203 3.39 -5.40 4.83
C TYR A 203 2.22 -6.37 5.06
N PRO A 204 2.22 -7.53 4.39
CA PRO A 204 1.36 -8.64 4.78
C PRO A 204 1.88 -9.26 6.07
N ALA A 205 1.00 -9.41 7.05
CA ALA A 205 1.32 -9.97 8.35
C ALA A 205 0.30 -11.02 8.76
N GLY A 206 0.78 -12.20 9.17
CA GLY A 206 -0.04 -13.26 9.72
C GLY A 206 -0.05 -13.25 11.25
N VAL A 207 -0.82 -14.16 11.85
CA VAL A 207 -0.99 -14.27 13.31
C VAL A 207 0.32 -14.45 14.09
N ALA A 208 1.33 -15.05 13.47
CA ALA A 208 2.63 -15.31 14.07
C ALA A 208 3.66 -14.20 13.85
N ASP A 209 3.29 -13.07 13.24
CA ASP A 209 4.23 -11.97 13.02
C ASP A 209 4.61 -11.32 14.37
N ALA A 210 5.91 -11.08 14.59
CA ALA A 210 6.40 -10.56 15.86
C ALA A 210 6.11 -9.06 16.05
N HIS A 211 6.06 -8.29 14.96
CA HIS A 211 6.02 -6.83 15.01
C HIS A 211 4.73 -6.25 14.46
N GLN A 212 4.01 -7.00 13.63
CA GLN A 212 2.78 -6.57 12.99
C GLN A 212 1.56 -7.27 13.58
N VAL A 213 0.43 -6.58 13.66
CA VAL A 213 -0.86 -7.21 13.85
C VAL A 213 -1.23 -7.99 12.58
N SER A 214 -1.87 -9.14 12.76
CA SER A 214 -2.37 -9.92 11.63
C SER A 214 -3.32 -9.09 10.79
N ASN A 215 -3.09 -9.04 9.48
CA ASN A 215 -3.89 -8.27 8.54
C ASN A 215 -4.36 -9.10 7.36
N VAL A 216 -4.29 -10.43 7.44
CA VAL A 216 -4.69 -11.35 6.35
C VAL A 216 -6.19 -11.31 6.09
N ASP A 217 -6.99 -11.20 7.15
CA ASP A 217 -8.46 -11.18 7.09
C ASP A 217 -9.06 -9.79 6.89
N SER A 218 -8.24 -8.73 6.96
CA SER A 218 -8.71 -7.38 6.67
C SER A 218 -9.14 -7.23 5.21
N LYS A 219 -10.02 -6.26 4.95
CA LYS A 219 -10.49 -5.84 3.63
C LYS A 219 -9.52 -4.90 2.92
N LEU A 220 -8.37 -4.62 3.52
CA LEU A 220 -7.33 -3.80 2.90
C LEU A 220 -6.53 -4.63 1.90
N GLY A 221 -6.15 -4.02 0.79
CA GLY A 221 -5.21 -4.60 -0.18
C GLY A 221 -3.75 -4.48 0.26
N TYR A 222 -2.83 -4.86 -0.63
CA TYR A 222 -1.39 -4.70 -0.37
C TYR A 222 -0.69 -3.81 -1.40
N HIS A 223 0.34 -3.12 -0.93
CA HIS A 223 1.21 -2.26 -1.70
C HIS A 223 2.66 -2.72 -1.61
N ASP A 224 3.20 -3.30 -2.69
CA ASP A 224 4.61 -3.63 -2.77
C ASP A 224 5.45 -2.39 -3.09
N ASP A 225 5.87 -1.64 -2.07
CA ASP A 225 6.69 -0.43 -2.18
C ASP A 225 8.11 -0.63 -2.77
N SER A 226 8.53 -1.88 -3.02
CA SER A 226 9.85 -2.24 -3.54
C SER A 226 9.77 -3.14 -4.78
N PHE A 227 8.79 -2.90 -5.64
CA PHE A 227 8.60 -3.65 -6.88
C PHE A 227 9.90 -3.72 -7.70
N ALA A 228 10.18 -4.90 -8.25
CA ALA A 228 11.38 -5.20 -9.05
C ALA A 228 12.74 -5.07 -8.30
N TRP A 229 12.73 -4.74 -7.01
CA TRP A 229 13.92 -4.70 -6.16
C TRP A 229 13.87 -5.72 -5.03
N SER A 230 12.76 -5.80 -4.31
CA SER A 230 12.59 -6.69 -3.15
C SER A 230 11.22 -7.38 -3.15
N THR A 231 10.70 -7.65 -4.34
CA THR A 231 9.45 -8.38 -4.54
C THR A 231 9.65 -9.89 -4.36
N LEU A 232 10.57 -10.47 -5.13
CA LEU A 232 10.83 -11.90 -5.20
C LEU A 232 12.09 -12.26 -4.42
N SER A 233 12.18 -13.49 -3.93
CA SER A 233 13.47 -14.09 -3.59
C SER A 233 14.12 -14.56 -4.88
N THR A 234 15.28 -14.02 -5.23
CA THR A 234 16.06 -14.46 -6.39
C THR A 234 17.24 -15.29 -5.91
N GLY A 235 17.02 -16.60 -5.69
CA GLY A 235 18.07 -17.55 -5.32
C GLY A 235 18.16 -17.88 -3.83
N THR A 236 19.38 -18.14 -3.35
CA THR A 236 19.73 -18.61 -1.98
C THR A 236 19.62 -17.54 -0.90
N ASP A 237 19.24 -16.31 -1.24
CA ASP A 237 19.26 -15.17 -0.33
C ASP A 237 17.95 -14.98 0.45
N GLY A 238 16.85 -15.64 0.06
CA GLY A 238 15.69 -15.97 0.90
C GLY A 238 15.22 -14.89 1.87
N LYS A 239 15.38 -13.60 1.54
CA LYS A 239 15.34 -12.56 2.56
C LYS A 239 13.91 -12.45 3.08
N PRO A 240 13.68 -12.66 4.40
CA PRO A 240 12.33 -12.77 4.95
C PRO A 240 11.53 -11.47 4.86
N TRP A 241 12.19 -10.35 4.58
CA TRP A 241 11.59 -9.02 4.42
C TRP A 241 11.16 -8.71 2.96
N HIS A 242 11.49 -9.54 1.97
CA HIS A 242 10.96 -9.34 0.61
C HIS A 242 9.45 -9.57 0.58
N PHE A 243 8.74 -8.86 -0.30
CA PHE A 243 7.28 -8.82 -0.31
C PHE A 243 6.62 -10.20 -0.48
N MET A 244 7.02 -10.99 -1.49
CA MET A 244 6.41 -12.31 -1.74
C MET A 244 6.72 -13.36 -0.65
N PRO A 245 7.94 -13.43 -0.08
CA PRO A 245 8.18 -14.21 1.13
C PRO A 245 7.28 -13.83 2.30
N GLN A 246 7.04 -12.53 2.53
CA GLN A 246 6.11 -12.08 3.56
C GLN A 246 4.68 -12.51 3.25
N MET A 247 4.22 -12.36 1.99
CA MET A 247 2.90 -12.85 1.55
C MET A 247 2.74 -14.36 1.81
N LYS A 248 3.78 -15.16 1.50
CA LYS A 248 3.78 -16.61 1.75
C LYS A 248 3.72 -16.93 3.24
N ARG A 249 4.57 -16.28 4.05
CA ARG A 249 4.62 -16.48 5.51
C ARG A 249 3.30 -16.09 6.19
N ALA A 250 2.67 -15.01 5.72
CA ALA A 250 1.39 -14.55 6.21
C ALA A 250 0.21 -15.45 5.76
N GLY A 251 0.39 -16.32 4.77
CA GLY A 251 -0.73 -17.05 4.15
C GLY A 251 -1.62 -16.16 3.27
N ALA A 252 -1.09 -15.04 2.77
CA ALA A 252 -1.84 -14.01 2.06
C ALA A 252 -1.81 -14.13 0.53
N LEU A 253 -1.25 -15.21 -0.03
CA LEU A 253 -1.02 -15.37 -1.48
C LEU A 253 -2.29 -15.27 -2.33
N ASP A 254 -3.47 -15.51 -1.74
CA ASP A 254 -4.76 -15.45 -2.42
C ASP A 254 -5.53 -14.14 -2.16
N LYS A 255 -4.97 -13.21 -1.38
CA LYS A 255 -5.61 -11.94 -1.04
C LYS A 255 -5.98 -11.11 -2.28
N TRP A 256 -5.13 -11.13 -3.31
CA TRP A 256 -5.34 -10.44 -4.58
C TRP A 256 -6.64 -10.84 -5.31
N LYS A 257 -7.19 -12.04 -5.02
CA LYS A 257 -8.45 -12.51 -5.59
C LYS A 257 -9.67 -11.73 -5.07
N ARG A 258 -9.53 -11.10 -3.89
CA ARG A 258 -10.61 -10.39 -3.17
C ARG A 258 -10.35 -8.89 -3.02
N PHE A 259 -9.09 -8.50 -2.79
CA PHE A 259 -8.68 -7.12 -2.53
C PHE A 259 -7.51 -6.74 -3.45
N PRO A 260 -7.36 -5.45 -3.81
CA PRO A 260 -6.34 -5.05 -4.77
C PRO A 260 -4.91 -5.29 -4.25
N SER A 261 -3.99 -5.53 -5.18
CA SER A 261 -2.56 -5.55 -4.90
C SER A 261 -1.84 -4.68 -5.93
N VAL A 262 -1.16 -3.65 -5.44
CA VAL A 262 -0.43 -2.65 -6.22
C VAL A 262 1.05 -2.74 -5.87
N ALA A 263 1.95 -2.39 -6.78
CA ALA A 263 3.38 -2.50 -6.55
C ALA A 263 4.13 -1.29 -7.12
N LYS A 264 4.97 -0.60 -6.35
CA LYS A 264 5.80 0.55 -6.73
C LYS A 264 7.22 0.14 -7.08
N SER A 265 7.73 0.50 -8.26
CA SER A 265 9.16 0.30 -8.56
C SER A 265 10.05 1.25 -7.75
N ALA A 266 11.06 0.70 -7.10
CA ALA A 266 12.13 1.44 -6.44
C ALA A 266 13.44 1.30 -7.25
N ARG A 267 14.12 2.41 -7.59
CA ARG A 267 15.45 2.40 -8.23
C ARG A 267 16.53 2.94 -7.28
N ARG A 268 17.67 2.24 -7.19
CA ARG A 268 18.95 2.78 -6.65
C ARG A 268 19.74 3.46 -7.79
N PRO A 269 20.52 4.53 -7.53
CA PRO A 269 21.56 4.96 -8.47
C PRO A 269 22.50 3.78 -8.75
N GLY A 270 22.64 3.37 -10.02
CA GLY A 270 23.63 2.38 -10.45
C GLY A 270 23.21 0.91 -10.56
N GLY A 271 21.97 0.52 -10.21
CA GLY A 271 21.50 -0.88 -10.37
C GLY A 271 20.89 -1.16 -11.75
N ARG A 272 21.40 -2.18 -12.47
CA ARG A 272 20.76 -2.71 -13.69
C ARG A 272 19.58 -3.60 -13.31
N CYS A 273 18.40 -3.27 -13.84
CA CYS A 273 17.21 -4.10 -13.78
C CYS A 273 17.32 -5.19 -14.86
N SER A 274 17.04 -6.46 -14.54
CA SER A 274 17.18 -7.62 -15.44
C SER A 274 15.99 -7.81 -16.40
N MET A 275 15.21 -6.76 -16.66
CA MET A 275 14.26 -6.69 -17.77
C MET A 275 14.84 -5.80 -18.88
N PRO A 276 14.62 -6.11 -20.18
CA PRO A 276 14.97 -5.20 -21.26
C PRO A 276 14.27 -3.86 -20.98
N ALA A 277 15.08 -2.80 -20.87
CA ALA A 277 14.83 -1.63 -20.05
C ALA A 277 13.43 -1.00 -20.21
N PRO A 278 12.55 -1.06 -19.18
CA PRO A 278 11.47 -0.10 -19.03
C PRO A 278 11.97 1.16 -18.30
N PRO A 279 11.34 2.33 -18.48
CA PRO A 279 11.79 3.57 -17.86
C PRO A 279 11.67 3.55 -16.34
N THR A 280 12.35 4.50 -15.73
CA THR A 280 12.89 4.49 -14.37
C THR A 280 11.90 4.57 -13.20
N HIS A 281 10.58 4.62 -13.39
CA HIS A 281 9.63 4.94 -12.29
C HIS A 281 8.22 4.41 -12.54
N ALA A 282 7.97 3.11 -12.33
CA ALA A 282 6.78 2.47 -12.89
C ALA A 282 6.21 1.33 -11.99
N PHE A 283 4.89 1.23 -11.80
CA PHE A 283 4.21 0.27 -10.89
C PHE A 283 3.56 -0.95 -11.59
N ARG A 284 3.08 -1.98 -10.89
CA ARG A 284 2.26 -3.03 -11.53
C ARG A 284 1.12 -3.48 -10.62
N ILE A 285 -0.07 -3.66 -11.19
CA ILE A 285 -1.29 -4.12 -10.50
C ILE A 285 -1.74 -5.45 -11.13
N PHE A 286 -2.14 -6.42 -10.30
CA PHE A 286 -2.65 -7.74 -10.70
C PHE A 286 -4.18 -7.84 -10.49
N PRO A 287 -4.92 -8.74 -11.20
CA PRO A 287 -6.26 -8.39 -11.69
C PRO A 287 -7.45 -8.82 -10.82
N ARG A 288 -8.37 -7.86 -10.61
CA ARG A 288 -9.78 -7.93 -11.04
C ARG A 288 -10.11 -6.66 -11.83
N ALA A 289 -11.15 -6.66 -12.66
CA ALA A 289 -11.61 -5.48 -13.39
C ALA A 289 -12.21 -4.47 -12.40
N TRP A 290 -11.42 -3.48 -12.01
CA TRP A 290 -11.93 -2.28 -11.35
C TRP A 290 -12.22 -1.28 -12.46
N SER A 291 -13.49 -0.89 -12.65
CA SER A 291 -13.85 0.11 -13.65
C SER A 291 -13.40 1.49 -13.17
N LYS A 292 -13.02 2.36 -14.12
CA LYS A 292 -12.80 3.80 -13.83
C LYS A 292 -14.08 4.32 -13.18
N ARG A 293 -13.97 4.93 -12.01
CA ARG A 293 -15.04 5.79 -11.52
C ARG A 293 -15.00 7.05 -12.40
N THR A 294 -16.14 7.44 -12.95
CA THR A 294 -16.23 8.53 -13.92
C THR A 294 -15.71 9.83 -13.31
N LEU A 295 -14.66 10.40 -13.91
CA LEU A 295 -14.17 11.73 -13.55
C LEU A 295 -15.23 12.78 -13.96
N PRO A 296 -15.41 13.87 -13.20
CA PRO A 296 -16.15 15.04 -13.70
C PRO A 296 -15.52 15.53 -15.01
N GLY A 297 -16.36 15.87 -15.98
CA GLY A 297 -15.95 16.44 -17.27
C GLY A 297 -15.56 17.92 -17.15
#